data_AF-A0A1W9PDF8-F1
#
_entry.id   AF-A0A1W9PDF8-F1
#
_cell.length_a   1.000
_cell.length_b   1.000
_cell.length_c   1.000
_cell.angle_alpha   90.00
_cell.angle_beta   90.00
_cell.angle_gamma   90.00
#
_symmetry.space_group_name_H-M   'P 1'
#
loop_
_entity.id
_entity.type
_entity.pdbx_description
1 polymer ?
#
loop_
_entity_poly.entity_id
_entity_poly.type
_entity_poly.pdbx_seq_one_letter_code
_entity_poly.pdbx_strand_id
1 'polypeptide(L)'
;MKCILCDRSKKGDVQFFVCEDCKKFSETIDIIWADVNEKFDTMDTIDPDIDPIFRLLSDSVFITSHNPQVAIFYKMSTVFVECAFKSIPSITEEELNRKLRTIRSLTDALKVFEELGLIRVELDNYQRVIILNDKIKKVALSIQGEDRLDEQLIKRISQSFAGYVLLYLLYRMSKIREIDEIYELPYKQKFRTLWVILMFLWTKAFEGNESFQEKDLSKFLSQRRIPTASILPTLLNVDPRRLTGILRDVRMQGSDRIYYFSEYMLREMERLREVERERVETR
;
A
#
# COMPACT_ATOMS: atom_id res chain seq x y z
N MET A 1 -14.13 -10.72 22.79
CA MET A 1 -13.18 -9.67 22.36
C MET A 1 -12.95 -9.72 20.85
N LYS A 2 -12.81 -8.57 20.19
CA LYS A 2 -12.50 -8.44 18.75
C LYS A 2 -11.29 -7.53 18.53
N CYS A 3 -10.37 -7.92 17.66
CA CYS A 3 -9.25 -7.06 17.31
C CYS A 3 -9.74 -5.82 16.54
N ILE A 4 -9.37 -4.62 16.97
CA ILE A 4 -9.76 -3.33 16.39
C ILE A 4 -9.35 -3.27 14.92
N LEU A 5 -8.10 -3.66 14.63
CA LEU A 5 -7.48 -3.58 13.31
C LEU A 5 -7.89 -4.70 12.36
N CYS A 6 -7.78 -5.97 12.80
CA CYS A 6 -7.94 -7.13 11.90
C CYS A 6 -9.21 -7.96 12.13
N ASP A 7 -10.10 -7.59 13.05
CA ASP A 7 -11.31 -8.33 13.39
C ASP A 7 -11.14 -9.76 13.95
N ARG A 8 -9.90 -10.19 14.22
CA ARG A 8 -9.63 -11.49 14.88
C ARG A 8 -10.39 -11.57 16.20
N SER A 9 -11.18 -12.62 16.37
CA SER A 9 -11.99 -12.85 17.57
C SER A 9 -11.20 -13.68 18.60
N LYS A 10 -11.32 -13.34 19.89
CA LYS A 10 -10.76 -14.09 21.02
C LYS A 10 -11.74 -14.08 22.21
N LYS A 11 -11.74 -15.14 23.01
CA LYS A 11 -12.51 -15.20 24.28
C LYS A 11 -11.89 -14.27 25.32
N GLY A 12 -12.71 -13.61 26.12
CA GLY A 12 -12.31 -12.72 27.22
C GLY A 12 -13.29 -11.56 27.42
N ASP A 13 -13.03 -10.77 28.45
CA ASP A 13 -14.02 -9.87 29.07
C ASP A 13 -14.06 -8.45 28.46
N VAL A 14 -13.03 -8.06 27.70
CA VAL A 14 -13.02 -6.77 26.99
C VAL A 14 -13.66 -6.88 25.60
N GLN A 15 -14.38 -5.84 25.19
CA GLN A 15 -15.04 -5.85 23.87
C GLN A 15 -14.01 -5.78 22.73
N PHE A 16 -13.00 -4.90 22.86
CA PHE A 16 -12.01 -4.59 21.83
C PHE A 16 -10.57 -4.71 22.35
N PHE A 17 -9.62 -5.02 21.46
CA PHE A 17 -8.18 -5.10 21.75
C PHE A 17 -7.35 -4.98 20.48
N VAL A 18 -6.02 -4.87 20.58
CA VAL A 18 -5.08 -5.06 19.46
C VAL A 18 -4.37 -6.40 19.63
N CYS A 19 -4.51 -7.32 18.67
CA CYS A 19 -3.90 -8.65 18.76
C CYS A 19 -2.39 -8.63 18.49
N GLU A 20 -1.66 -9.63 18.99
CA GLU A 20 -0.20 -9.74 18.82
C GLU A 20 0.25 -9.68 17.35
N ASP A 21 -0.45 -10.36 16.44
CA ASP A 21 -0.12 -10.30 15.00
C ASP A 21 -0.18 -8.85 14.46
N CYS A 22 -1.13 -8.03 14.96
CA CYS A 22 -1.26 -6.63 14.58
C CYS A 22 -0.20 -5.75 15.23
N LYS A 23 0.22 -6.07 16.47
CA LYS A 23 1.31 -5.33 17.14
C LYS A 23 2.62 -5.51 16.39
N LYS A 24 3.02 -6.76 16.15
CA LYS A 24 4.21 -7.10 15.36
C LYS A 24 4.19 -6.45 13.97
N PHE A 25 3.05 -6.54 13.29
CA PHE A 25 2.94 -5.92 11.98
C PHE A 25 2.96 -4.39 12.02
N SER A 26 2.49 -3.76 13.11
CA SER A 26 2.61 -2.31 13.28
C SER A 26 4.07 -1.87 13.37
N GLU A 27 4.92 -2.66 14.04
CA GLU A 27 6.38 -2.42 14.08
C GLU A 27 6.99 -2.51 12.67
N THR A 28 6.64 -3.55 11.90
CA THR A 28 7.07 -3.68 10.50
C THR A 28 6.62 -2.50 9.63
N ILE A 29 5.37 -2.03 9.80
CA ILE A 29 4.85 -0.86 9.08
C ILE A 29 5.64 0.40 9.46
N ASP A 30 5.98 0.59 10.74
CA ASP A 30 6.72 1.76 11.19
C ASP A 30 8.13 1.81 10.58
N ILE A 31 8.82 0.66 10.48
CA ILE A 31 10.13 0.54 9.84
C ILE A 31 10.03 0.89 8.35
N ILE A 32 9.10 0.25 7.63
CA ILE A 32 8.90 0.47 6.19
C ILE A 32 8.49 1.92 5.91
N TRP A 33 7.59 2.49 6.73
CA TRP A 33 7.17 3.88 6.60
C TRP A 33 8.34 4.85 6.76
N ALA A 34 9.19 4.66 7.78
CA ALA A 34 10.33 5.53 8.00
C ALA A 34 11.29 5.52 6.79
N ASP A 35 11.65 4.33 6.29
CA ASP A 35 12.55 4.18 5.13
C ASP A 35 11.94 4.75 3.84
N VAL A 36 10.68 4.43 3.55
CA VAL A 36 9.99 4.92 2.35
C VAL A 36 9.81 6.44 2.40
N ASN A 37 9.36 7.00 3.53
CA ASN A 37 9.10 8.42 3.64
C ASN A 37 10.40 9.22 3.49
N GLU A 38 11.49 8.78 4.13
CA GLU A 38 12.82 9.37 3.95
C GLU A 38 13.28 9.37 2.50
N LYS A 39 13.13 8.24 1.79
CA LYS A 39 13.47 8.13 0.37
C LYS A 39 12.59 9.02 -0.51
N PHE A 40 11.30 9.10 -0.23
CA PHE A 40 10.38 9.99 -0.96
C PHE A 40 10.70 11.48 -0.77
N ASP A 41 11.33 11.86 0.35
CA ASP A 41 11.74 13.24 0.62
C ASP A 41 13.11 13.56 0.01
N THR A 42 14.05 12.62 0.08
CA THR A 42 15.47 12.82 -0.27
C THR A 42 15.82 12.46 -1.70
N MET A 43 15.16 11.49 -2.33
CA MET A 43 15.50 11.07 -3.69
C MET A 43 15.00 12.07 -4.73
N ASP A 44 15.78 12.22 -5.81
CA ASP A 44 15.43 13.04 -6.96
C ASP A 44 14.47 12.32 -7.91
N THR A 45 14.52 10.98 -7.95
CA THR A 45 13.69 10.13 -8.79
C THR A 45 13.07 8.99 -7.99
N ILE A 46 11.83 8.63 -8.33
CA ILE A 46 11.12 7.48 -7.76
C ILE A 46 10.94 6.47 -8.89
N ASP A 47 11.79 5.45 -8.90
CA ASP A 47 11.81 4.41 -9.91
C ASP A 47 11.77 3.00 -9.26
N PRO A 48 10.69 2.22 -9.45
CA PRO A 48 10.59 0.86 -8.92
C PRO A 48 11.56 -0.15 -9.52
N ASP A 49 12.18 0.15 -10.66
CA ASP A 49 13.21 -0.70 -11.27
C ASP A 49 14.60 -0.44 -10.66
N ILE A 50 14.79 0.71 -9.99
CA ILE A 50 16.04 1.10 -9.33
C ILE A 50 16.04 0.77 -7.83
N ASP A 51 14.96 1.07 -7.11
CA ASP A 51 14.87 0.83 -5.66
C ASP A 51 13.83 -0.27 -5.32
N PRO A 52 14.25 -1.42 -4.75
CA PRO A 52 13.34 -2.50 -4.41
C PRO A 52 12.21 -2.12 -3.45
N ILE A 53 12.36 -1.07 -2.63
CA ILE A 53 11.29 -0.62 -1.74
C ILE A 53 10.11 -0.05 -2.53
N PHE A 54 10.35 0.60 -3.67
CA PHE A 54 9.28 1.11 -4.53
C PHE A 54 8.58 -0.02 -5.28
N ARG A 55 9.32 -1.09 -5.60
CA ARG A 55 8.72 -2.33 -6.11
C ARG A 55 7.80 -2.99 -5.06
N LEU A 56 8.21 -3.03 -3.80
CA LEU A 56 7.39 -3.52 -2.68
C LEU A 56 6.07 -2.73 -2.56
N LEU A 57 6.11 -1.41 -2.72
CA LEU A 57 4.92 -0.55 -2.74
C LEU A 57 3.99 -0.87 -3.92
N SER A 58 4.54 -0.99 -5.13
CA SER A 58 3.78 -1.31 -6.33
C SER A 58 3.05 -2.65 -6.22
N ASP A 59 3.73 -3.69 -5.75
CA ASP A 59 3.13 -5.01 -5.60
C ASP A 59 2.03 -5.05 -4.54
N SER A 60 2.16 -4.23 -3.48
CA SER A 60 1.13 -4.09 -2.44
C SER A 60 -0.16 -3.49 -2.97
N VAL A 61 -0.06 -2.53 -3.90
CA VAL A 61 -1.20 -2.00 -4.63
C VAL A 61 -1.80 -3.07 -5.53
N PHE A 62 -0.99 -3.81 -6.29
CA PHE A 62 -1.53 -4.81 -7.21
C PHE A 62 -2.45 -5.80 -6.51
N ILE A 63 -2.00 -6.37 -5.38
CA ILE A 63 -2.73 -7.36 -4.59
C ILE A 63 -4.08 -6.81 -4.08
N THR A 64 -4.18 -5.49 -3.93
CA THR A 64 -5.30 -4.84 -3.25
C THR A 64 -6.10 -3.86 -4.12
N SER A 65 -5.69 -3.65 -5.36
CA SER A 65 -6.25 -2.67 -6.30
C SER A 65 -7.73 -2.90 -6.60
N HIS A 66 -8.20 -4.14 -6.50
CA HIS A 66 -9.61 -4.50 -6.66
C HIS A 66 -10.47 -4.23 -5.41
N ASN A 67 -9.87 -3.87 -4.27
CA ASN A 67 -10.61 -3.54 -3.06
C ASN A 67 -11.24 -2.14 -3.19
N PRO A 68 -12.58 -2.01 -3.16
CA PRO A 68 -13.28 -0.73 -3.29
C PRO A 68 -12.84 0.33 -2.28
N GLN A 69 -12.35 -0.08 -1.10
CA GLN A 69 -11.89 0.85 -0.06
C GLN A 69 -10.65 1.64 -0.48
N VAL A 70 -9.77 1.04 -1.29
CA VAL A 70 -8.47 1.63 -1.67
C VAL A 70 -8.44 2.12 -3.12
N ALA A 71 -9.38 1.66 -3.94
CA ALA A 71 -9.44 1.98 -5.38
C ALA A 71 -9.48 3.49 -5.68
N ILE A 72 -10.08 4.30 -4.80
CA ILE A 72 -10.13 5.77 -4.99
C ILE A 72 -8.73 6.39 -4.92
N PHE A 73 -7.89 5.95 -3.97
CA PHE A 73 -6.52 6.43 -3.82
C PHE A 73 -5.66 6.03 -5.01
N TYR A 74 -5.84 4.81 -5.52
CA TYR A 74 -5.16 4.36 -6.73
C TYR A 74 -5.53 5.22 -7.94
N LYS A 75 -6.83 5.44 -8.19
CA LYS A 75 -7.29 6.26 -9.32
C LYS A 75 -6.81 7.71 -9.22
N MET A 76 -6.84 8.31 -8.03
CA MET A 76 -6.32 9.67 -7.81
C MET A 76 -4.82 9.74 -8.06
N SER A 77 -4.06 8.75 -7.58
CA SER A 77 -2.64 8.62 -7.82
C SER A 77 -2.31 8.60 -9.33
N THR A 78 -3.05 7.80 -10.11
CA THR A 78 -2.90 7.78 -11.58
C THR A 78 -3.18 9.15 -12.21
N VAL A 79 -4.28 9.81 -11.84
CA VAL A 79 -4.61 11.13 -12.40
C VAL A 79 -3.54 12.17 -12.06
N PHE A 80 -3.04 12.19 -10.83
CA PHE A 80 -2.01 13.15 -10.43
C PHE A 80 -0.67 12.90 -11.12
N VAL A 81 -0.25 11.64 -11.26
CA VAL A 81 0.96 11.29 -12.02
C VAL A 81 0.80 11.68 -13.50
N GLU A 82 -0.35 11.43 -14.12
CA GLU A 82 -0.63 11.85 -15.49
C GLU A 82 -0.59 13.38 -15.65
N CYS A 83 -1.15 14.13 -14.70
CA CYS A 83 -1.10 15.59 -14.70
C CYS A 83 0.34 16.09 -14.57
N ALA A 84 1.11 15.56 -13.62
CA ALA A 84 2.51 15.93 -13.44
C ALA A 84 3.35 15.62 -14.68
N PHE A 85 3.14 14.46 -15.32
CA PHE A 85 3.80 14.09 -16.56
C PHE A 85 3.47 15.06 -17.71
N LYS A 86 2.20 15.45 -17.83
CA LYS A 86 1.75 16.44 -18.82
C LYS A 86 2.09 17.89 -18.44
N SER A 87 2.85 18.10 -17.37
CA SER A 87 3.18 19.43 -16.84
C SER A 87 1.93 20.29 -16.56
N ILE A 88 0.84 19.65 -16.14
CA ILE A 88 -0.40 20.31 -15.70
C ILE A 88 -0.27 20.54 -14.19
N PRO A 89 -0.06 21.79 -13.73
CA PRO A 89 0.27 22.06 -12.32
C PRO A 89 -0.93 21.98 -11.39
N SER A 90 -2.15 22.07 -11.93
CA SER A 90 -3.38 22.07 -11.15
C SER A 90 -4.56 21.47 -11.91
N ILE A 91 -5.53 20.95 -11.16
CA ILE A 91 -6.77 20.37 -11.69
C ILE A 91 -7.94 20.79 -10.79
N THR A 92 -9.10 21.10 -11.35
CA THR A 92 -10.28 21.39 -10.52
C THR A 92 -10.86 20.11 -9.93
N GLU A 93 -11.53 20.20 -8.79
CA GLU A 93 -12.17 19.03 -8.19
C GLU A 93 -13.26 18.43 -9.10
N GLU A 94 -13.95 19.27 -9.87
CA GLU A 94 -14.94 18.82 -10.86
C GLU A 94 -14.29 17.99 -11.96
N GLU A 95 -13.16 18.45 -12.50
CA GLU A 95 -12.42 17.71 -13.51
C GLU A 95 -11.87 16.39 -12.94
N LEU A 96 -11.36 16.41 -11.71
CA LEU A 96 -10.90 15.23 -11.00
C LEU A 96 -12.05 14.22 -10.83
N ASN A 97 -13.21 14.65 -10.34
CA ASN A 97 -14.40 13.81 -10.20
C ASN A 97 -14.82 13.17 -11.54
N ARG A 98 -14.80 13.94 -12.62
CA ARG A 98 -15.11 13.46 -13.98
C ARG A 98 -14.13 12.37 -14.44
N LYS A 99 -12.83 12.55 -14.19
CA LYS A 99 -11.79 11.54 -14.52
C LYS A 99 -11.94 10.28 -13.67
N LEU A 100 -12.25 10.41 -12.38
CA LEU A 100 -12.38 9.28 -11.45
C LEU A 100 -13.66 8.46 -11.66
N ARG A 101 -14.70 9.06 -12.27
CA ARG A 101 -16.04 8.50 -12.45
C ARG A 101 -16.61 7.98 -11.12
N THR A 102 -16.58 8.82 -10.11
CA THR A 102 -17.02 8.50 -8.76
C THR A 102 -18.10 9.48 -8.29
N ILE A 103 -19.06 8.98 -7.51
CA ILE A 103 -20.05 9.79 -6.78
C ILE A 103 -19.64 10.01 -5.32
N ARG A 104 -18.56 9.36 -4.87
CA ARG A 104 -18.05 9.47 -3.50
C ARG A 104 -17.38 10.83 -3.33
N SER A 105 -17.63 11.49 -2.20
CA SER A 105 -16.90 12.70 -1.80
C SER A 105 -15.39 12.47 -1.85
N LEU A 106 -14.66 13.38 -2.48
CA LEU A 106 -13.20 13.35 -2.55
C LEU A 106 -12.53 13.95 -1.31
N THR A 107 -13.30 14.59 -0.42
CA THR A 107 -12.75 15.38 0.69
C THR A 107 -11.79 14.58 1.56
N ASP A 108 -12.20 13.40 2.04
CA ASP A 108 -11.34 12.55 2.88
C ASP A 108 -10.11 12.04 2.14
N ALA A 109 -10.24 11.76 0.84
CA ALA A 109 -9.12 11.31 0.02
C ALA A 109 -8.14 12.46 -0.22
N LEU A 110 -8.61 13.65 -0.62
CA LEU A 110 -7.79 14.85 -0.81
C LEU A 110 -7.00 15.20 0.46
N LYS A 111 -7.64 15.12 1.63
CA LYS A 111 -6.97 15.35 2.91
C LYS A 111 -5.76 14.43 3.11
N VAL A 112 -5.85 13.16 2.71
CA VAL A 112 -4.71 12.23 2.77
C VAL A 112 -3.56 12.69 1.86
N PHE A 113 -3.86 13.13 0.64
CA PHE A 113 -2.82 13.63 -0.26
C PHE A 113 -2.22 14.96 0.23
N GLU A 114 -3.00 15.83 0.88
CA GLU A 114 -2.51 17.06 1.51
C GLU A 114 -1.61 16.76 2.72
N GLU A 115 -2.01 15.83 3.60
CA GLU A 115 -1.21 15.39 4.76
C GLU A 115 0.16 14.84 4.34
N LEU A 116 0.23 14.20 3.17
CA LEU A 116 1.46 13.69 2.57
C LEU A 116 2.30 14.75 1.85
N GLY A 117 1.83 16.01 1.81
CA GLY A 117 2.48 17.10 1.09
C GLY A 117 2.51 16.90 -0.43
N LEU A 118 1.62 16.06 -0.97
CA LEU A 118 1.57 15.72 -2.40
C LEU A 118 0.78 16.78 -3.19
N ILE A 119 -0.28 17.30 -2.58
CA ILE A 119 -1.13 18.33 -3.17
C ILE A 119 -1.37 19.45 -2.17
N ARG A 120 -1.94 20.55 -2.65
CA ARG A 120 -2.58 21.60 -1.86
C ARG A 120 -3.95 21.88 -2.46
N VAL A 121 -4.98 21.99 -1.63
CA VAL A 121 -6.32 22.37 -2.08
C VAL A 121 -6.54 23.85 -1.79
N GLU A 122 -6.81 24.62 -2.83
CA GLU A 122 -7.15 26.04 -2.74
C GLU A 122 -8.59 26.28 -3.21
N LEU A 123 -9.17 27.40 -2.77
CA LEU A 123 -10.48 27.85 -3.24
C LEU A 123 -10.27 28.97 -4.26
N ASP A 124 -10.68 28.74 -5.50
CA ASP A 124 -10.67 29.74 -6.57
C ASP A 124 -12.08 29.85 -7.16
N ASN A 125 -12.65 31.05 -7.17
CA ASN A 125 -14.01 31.32 -7.67
C ASN A 125 -15.09 30.33 -7.16
N TYR A 126 -15.08 30.02 -5.85
CA TYR A 126 -15.96 29.04 -5.19
C TYR A 126 -15.78 27.58 -5.65
N GLN A 127 -14.73 27.30 -6.42
CA GLN A 127 -14.34 25.96 -6.82
C GLN A 127 -13.08 25.53 -6.09
N ARG A 128 -13.02 24.26 -5.67
CA ARG A 128 -11.79 23.67 -5.14
C ARG A 128 -10.84 23.36 -6.29
N VAL A 129 -9.64 23.91 -6.23
CA VAL A 129 -8.53 23.67 -7.16
C VAL A 129 -7.46 22.87 -6.44
N ILE A 130 -7.08 21.74 -7.02
CA ILE A 130 -6.01 20.88 -6.53
C ILE A 130 -4.73 21.29 -7.23
N ILE A 131 -3.76 21.78 -6.47
CA ILE A 131 -2.41 22.14 -6.94
C ILE A 131 -1.46 20.99 -6.62
N LEU A 132 -0.68 20.54 -7.61
CA LEU A 132 0.29 19.47 -7.42
C LEU A 132 1.62 20.04 -6.89
N ASN A 133 2.10 19.48 -5.79
CA ASN A 133 3.38 19.89 -5.20
C ASN A 133 4.56 19.23 -5.93
N ASP A 134 5.77 19.73 -5.67
CA ASP A 134 7.00 19.27 -6.32
C ASP A 134 7.30 17.79 -6.05
N LYS A 135 6.83 17.25 -4.92
CA LYS A 135 6.94 15.82 -4.61
C LYS A 135 6.28 14.92 -5.66
N ILE A 136 5.16 15.34 -6.26
CA ILE A 136 4.54 14.63 -7.40
C ILE A 136 5.30 14.91 -8.69
N LYS A 137 5.87 16.11 -8.87
CA LYS A 137 6.65 16.43 -10.07
C LYS A 137 7.92 15.60 -10.17
N LYS A 138 8.59 15.30 -9.05
CA LYS A 138 9.74 14.37 -8.99
C LYS A 138 9.38 12.99 -9.56
N VAL A 139 8.17 12.51 -9.29
CA VAL A 139 7.64 11.24 -9.84
C VAL A 139 7.46 11.30 -11.36
N ALA A 140 7.20 12.47 -11.93
CA ALA A 140 7.10 12.65 -13.38
C ALA A 140 8.47 12.80 -14.07
N LEU A 141 9.46 13.38 -13.38
CA LEU A 141 10.81 13.58 -13.90
C LEU A 141 11.58 12.25 -14.09
N SER A 142 11.29 11.22 -13.27
CA SER A 142 11.86 9.87 -13.47
C SER A 142 11.47 9.21 -14.80
N ILE A 143 10.48 9.76 -15.52
CA ILE A 143 9.92 9.22 -16.76
C ILE A 143 10.53 9.88 -18.00
N GLN A 144 11.18 11.05 -17.86
CA GLN A 144 11.61 11.85 -19.00
C GLN A 144 12.96 11.42 -19.62
N GLY A 145 13.61 10.39 -19.07
CA GLY A 145 14.81 9.77 -19.62
C GLY A 145 14.48 8.54 -20.46
N GLU A 146 14.77 8.60 -21.76
CA GLU A 146 14.66 7.53 -22.78
C GLU A 146 13.31 7.37 -23.49
N ASP A 147 13.42 7.07 -24.79
CA ASP A 147 12.42 7.23 -25.84
C ASP A 147 11.08 6.51 -25.63
N ARG A 148 10.02 7.23 -26.07
CA ARG A 148 8.60 6.85 -26.18
C ARG A 148 7.84 6.64 -24.86
N LEU A 149 6.75 7.40 -24.75
CA LEU A 149 5.59 7.18 -23.87
C LEU A 149 5.20 5.69 -23.81
N ASP A 150 5.76 4.96 -22.86
CA ASP A 150 5.23 3.64 -22.52
C ASP A 150 4.13 3.84 -21.49
N GLU A 151 2.87 3.67 -21.90
CA GLU A 151 1.73 3.65 -20.97
C GLU A 151 1.95 2.66 -19.80
N GLN A 152 2.80 1.65 -19.98
CA GLN A 152 3.17 0.71 -18.92
C GLN A 152 4.07 1.36 -17.86
N LEU A 153 4.92 2.32 -18.23
CA LEU A 153 5.77 3.04 -17.27
C LEU A 153 4.94 3.98 -16.39
N ILE A 154 4.01 4.75 -16.97
CA ILE A 154 3.06 5.58 -16.23
C ILE A 154 2.23 4.73 -15.25
N LYS A 155 1.76 3.55 -15.70
CA LYS A 155 1.02 2.62 -14.84
C LYS A 155 1.87 2.12 -13.68
N ARG A 156 3.12 1.68 -13.92
CA ARG A 156 4.04 1.19 -12.88
C ARG A 156 4.35 2.25 -11.84
N ILE A 157 4.66 3.46 -12.27
CA ILE A 157 4.95 4.57 -11.36
C ILE A 157 3.71 5.00 -10.58
N SER A 158 2.54 5.02 -11.23
CA SER A 158 1.27 5.24 -10.55
C SER A 158 1.00 4.19 -9.47
N GLN A 159 1.42 2.93 -9.67
CA GLN A 159 1.32 1.87 -8.66
C GLN A 159 2.26 2.12 -7.49
N SER A 160 3.53 2.48 -7.72
CA SER A 160 4.45 2.82 -6.62
C SER A 160 3.97 4.03 -5.83
N PHE A 161 3.47 5.06 -6.53
CA PHE A 161 2.92 6.27 -5.91
C PHE A 161 1.65 5.98 -5.11
N ALA A 162 0.73 5.18 -5.67
CA ALA A 162 -0.43 4.70 -4.92
C ALA A 162 0.00 3.86 -3.70
N GLY A 163 1.05 3.05 -3.83
CA GLY A 163 1.56 2.21 -2.74
C GLY A 163 2.11 3.04 -1.60
N TYR A 164 2.75 4.16 -1.88
CA TYR A 164 3.14 5.15 -0.87
C TYR A 164 1.93 5.71 -0.11
N VAL A 165 0.86 6.09 -0.82
CA VAL A 165 -0.39 6.57 -0.21
C VAL A 165 -1.03 5.46 0.63
N LEU A 166 -1.08 4.22 0.14
CA LEU A 166 -1.64 3.09 0.88
C LEU A 166 -0.80 2.74 2.12
N LEU A 167 0.54 2.85 2.02
CA LEU A 167 1.43 2.66 3.15
C LEU A 167 1.16 3.70 4.23
N TYR A 168 0.91 4.97 3.87
CA TYR A 168 0.51 5.98 4.84
C TYR A 168 -0.81 5.63 5.55
N LEU A 169 -1.79 5.10 4.83
CA LEU A 169 -3.03 4.62 5.44
C LEU A 169 -2.78 3.46 6.42
N LEU A 170 -1.87 2.55 6.09
CA LEU A 170 -1.43 1.48 6.98
C LEU A 170 -0.66 2.02 8.18
N TYR A 171 0.22 2.99 7.98
CA TYR A 171 0.94 3.68 9.06
C TYR A 171 -0.05 4.33 10.02
N ARG A 172 -1.06 5.05 9.52
CA ARG A 172 -2.13 5.57 10.36
C ARG A 172 -2.90 4.48 11.10
N MET A 173 -3.19 3.35 10.45
CA MET A 173 -3.78 2.20 11.11
C MET A 173 -2.86 1.58 12.18
N SER A 174 -1.53 1.61 11.99
CA SER A 174 -0.54 1.06 12.93
C SER A 174 -0.52 1.81 14.26
N LYS A 175 -0.97 3.06 14.27
CA LYS A 175 -1.04 3.92 15.47
C LYS A 175 -2.31 3.75 16.29
N ILE A 176 -3.36 3.13 15.74
CA ILE A 176 -4.64 2.95 16.45
C ILE A 176 -4.45 1.99 17.64
N ARG A 177 -4.88 2.44 18.81
CA ARG A 177 -4.95 1.71 20.08
C ARG A 177 -6.38 1.57 20.58
N GLU A 178 -7.25 2.52 20.24
CA GLU A 178 -8.64 2.59 20.69
C GLU A 178 -9.64 2.50 19.53
N ILE A 179 -10.88 2.09 19.82
CA ILE A 179 -11.89 1.88 18.77
C ILE A 179 -12.32 3.20 18.11
N ASP A 180 -12.32 4.30 18.86
CA ASP A 180 -12.79 5.59 18.40
C ASP A 180 -11.82 6.26 17.41
N GLU A 181 -10.53 5.93 17.49
CA GLU A 181 -9.50 6.40 16.55
C GLU A 181 -9.73 5.87 15.12
N ILE A 182 -10.56 4.83 14.93
CA ILE A 182 -11.00 4.41 13.58
C ILE A 182 -11.75 5.55 12.87
N TYR A 183 -12.46 6.40 13.60
CA TYR A 183 -13.21 7.52 13.01
C TYR A 183 -12.30 8.62 12.46
N GLU A 184 -11.01 8.62 12.82
CA GLU A 184 -10.03 9.52 12.25
C GLU A 184 -9.55 9.06 10.87
N LEU A 185 -9.68 7.76 10.56
CA LEU A 185 -9.28 7.23 9.26
C LEU A 185 -10.18 7.80 8.15
N PRO A 186 -9.65 7.95 6.92
CA PRO A 186 -10.43 8.40 5.79
C PRO A 186 -11.70 7.56 5.61
N TYR A 187 -12.83 8.24 5.42
CA TYR A 187 -14.15 7.65 5.31
C TYR A 187 -14.61 6.84 6.53
N LYS A 188 -13.99 7.06 7.70
CA LYS A 188 -14.31 6.35 8.96
C LYS A 188 -14.23 4.83 8.79
N GLN A 189 -13.28 4.38 7.97
CA GLN A 189 -13.16 2.99 7.54
C GLN A 189 -11.75 2.48 7.80
N LYS A 190 -11.68 1.27 8.35
CA LYS A 190 -10.44 0.50 8.38
C LYS A 190 -10.19 -0.21 7.05
N PHE A 191 -8.95 -0.20 6.62
CA PHE A 191 -8.47 -0.89 5.41
C PHE A 191 -8.15 -2.35 5.71
N ARG A 192 -9.11 -3.07 6.32
CA ARG A 192 -8.92 -4.41 6.92
C ARG A 192 -8.31 -5.42 5.96
N THR A 193 -8.81 -5.48 4.73
CA THR A 193 -8.34 -6.47 3.76
C THR A 193 -6.89 -6.20 3.34
N LEU A 194 -6.55 -4.94 3.08
CA LEU A 194 -5.18 -4.51 2.81
C LEU A 194 -4.27 -4.84 4.00
N TRP A 195 -4.65 -4.40 5.19
CA TRP A 195 -3.92 -4.66 6.44
C TRP A 195 -3.64 -6.15 6.62
N VAL A 196 -4.65 -7.01 6.51
CA VAL A 196 -4.50 -8.44 6.83
C VAL A 196 -3.69 -9.20 5.80
N ILE A 197 -3.84 -8.89 4.50
CA ILE A 197 -3.09 -9.60 3.46
C ILE A 197 -1.61 -9.25 3.56
N LEU A 198 -1.29 -7.96 3.67
CA LEU A 198 0.09 -7.52 3.84
C LEU A 198 0.66 -8.00 5.17
N MET A 199 -0.12 -7.99 6.24
CA MET A 199 0.28 -8.56 7.52
C MET A 199 0.71 -10.02 7.39
N PHE A 200 0.02 -10.83 6.60
CA PHE A 200 0.44 -12.21 6.39
C PHE A 200 1.74 -12.29 5.56
N LEU A 201 1.73 -11.68 4.38
CA LEU A 201 2.82 -11.81 3.39
C LEU A 201 4.12 -11.19 3.90
N TRP A 202 4.05 -9.96 4.39
CA TRP A 202 5.21 -9.21 4.86
C TRP A 202 5.76 -9.81 6.13
N THR A 203 4.92 -10.17 7.11
CA THR A 203 5.44 -10.81 8.34
C THR A 203 6.15 -12.12 8.01
N LYS A 204 5.63 -12.93 7.08
CA LYS A 204 6.29 -14.19 6.71
C LYS A 204 7.65 -13.98 6.05
N ALA A 205 7.75 -13.05 5.11
CA ALA A 205 9.02 -12.69 4.48
C ALA A 205 9.98 -12.00 5.47
N PHE A 206 9.46 -11.15 6.37
CA PHE A 206 10.19 -10.49 7.44
C PHE A 206 10.64 -11.45 8.55
N GLU A 207 10.04 -12.63 8.68
CA GLU A 207 10.56 -13.72 9.51
C GLU A 207 11.63 -14.56 8.80
N GLY A 208 11.91 -14.29 7.51
CA GLY A 208 12.87 -15.04 6.71
C GLY A 208 12.30 -16.35 6.13
N ASN A 209 10.97 -16.54 6.16
CA ASN A 209 10.37 -17.72 5.52
C ASN A 209 10.41 -17.54 4.00
N GLU A 210 11.01 -18.49 3.28
CA GLU A 210 11.05 -18.47 1.81
C GLU A 210 9.72 -18.82 1.15
N SER A 211 8.80 -19.45 1.90
CA SER A 211 7.52 -19.93 1.37
C SER A 211 6.43 -20.02 2.45
N PHE A 212 5.18 -20.20 2.02
CA PHE A 212 4.06 -20.51 2.88
C PHE A 212 3.06 -21.44 2.18
N GLN A 213 2.26 -22.16 2.98
CA GLN A 213 1.24 -23.08 2.47
C GLN A 213 -0.12 -22.36 2.32
N GLU A 214 -0.90 -22.74 1.31
CA GLU A 214 -2.22 -22.16 1.05
C GLU A 214 -3.16 -22.30 2.25
N LYS A 215 -3.10 -23.46 2.92
CA LYS A 215 -3.91 -23.72 4.11
C LYS A 215 -3.57 -22.77 5.27
N ASP A 216 -2.31 -22.34 5.39
CA ASP A 216 -1.89 -21.42 6.45
C ASP A 216 -2.46 -20.04 6.21
N LEU A 217 -2.38 -19.56 4.96
CA LEU A 217 -3.03 -18.32 4.54
C LEU A 217 -4.55 -18.41 4.73
N SER A 218 -5.17 -19.51 4.29
CA SER A 218 -6.62 -19.72 4.40
C SER A 218 -7.11 -19.73 5.85
N LYS A 219 -6.35 -20.40 6.74
CA LYS A 219 -6.59 -20.40 8.18
C LYS A 219 -6.42 -18.99 8.77
N PHE A 220 -5.41 -18.25 8.34
CA PHE A 220 -5.15 -16.90 8.81
C PHE A 220 -6.25 -15.90 8.42
N LEU A 221 -6.73 -15.98 7.17
CA LEU A 221 -7.81 -15.13 6.64
C LEU A 221 -9.17 -15.48 7.26
N SER A 222 -9.49 -16.77 7.43
CA SER A 222 -10.76 -17.21 8.01
C SER A 222 -10.93 -16.77 9.46
N GLN A 223 -9.86 -16.80 10.27
CA GLN A 223 -9.85 -16.27 11.64
C GLN A 223 -10.20 -14.77 11.72
N ARG A 224 -10.10 -14.05 10.60
CA ARG A 224 -10.35 -12.61 10.46
C ARG A 224 -11.58 -12.29 9.60
N ARG A 225 -12.34 -13.33 9.23
CA ARG A 225 -13.55 -13.21 8.38
C ARG A 225 -13.26 -12.52 7.05
N ILE A 226 -12.12 -12.84 6.44
CA ILE A 226 -11.79 -12.44 5.07
C ILE A 226 -11.99 -13.64 4.16
N PRO A 227 -12.83 -13.53 3.11
CA PRO A 227 -13.02 -14.59 2.13
C PRO A 227 -11.71 -14.91 1.39
N THR A 228 -11.32 -16.18 1.35
CA THR A 228 -10.13 -16.65 0.63
C THR A 228 -10.32 -16.62 -0.88
N ALA A 229 -11.55 -16.89 -1.35
CA ALA A 229 -11.91 -16.97 -2.76
C ALA A 229 -11.61 -15.69 -3.56
N SER A 230 -11.59 -14.53 -2.91
CA SER A 230 -11.27 -13.25 -3.56
C SER A 230 -9.77 -12.93 -3.58
N ILE A 231 -8.96 -13.61 -2.75
CA ILE A 231 -7.55 -13.26 -2.52
C ILE A 231 -6.60 -14.28 -3.16
N LEU A 232 -6.90 -15.57 -3.04
CA LEU A 232 -6.03 -16.59 -3.64
C LEU A 232 -5.86 -16.40 -5.16
N PRO A 233 -6.91 -16.08 -5.95
CA PRO A 233 -6.74 -15.82 -7.37
C PRO A 233 -5.85 -14.60 -7.69
N THR A 234 -5.83 -13.57 -6.84
CA THR A 234 -4.99 -12.38 -7.08
C THR A 234 -3.52 -12.67 -6.80
N LEU A 235 -3.22 -13.59 -5.88
CA LEU A 235 -1.87 -14.12 -5.65
C LEU A 235 -1.46 -15.14 -6.72
N LEU A 236 -2.44 -15.82 -7.32
CA LEU A 236 -2.29 -16.83 -8.38
C LEU A 236 -2.35 -16.24 -9.80
N ASN A 237 -2.34 -14.92 -10.00
CA ASN A 237 -2.30 -14.37 -11.35
C ASN A 237 -0.92 -14.63 -11.96
N VAL A 238 -0.75 -15.88 -12.42
CA VAL A 238 0.28 -16.43 -13.29
C VAL A 238 0.01 -15.92 -14.71
N ASP A 239 -0.03 -14.60 -14.88
CA ASP A 239 0.30 -14.04 -16.18
C ASP A 239 1.82 -13.82 -16.11
N PRO A 240 2.63 -14.43 -17.00
CA PRO A 240 4.06 -14.13 -17.10
C PRO A 240 4.36 -12.62 -17.25
N ARG A 241 3.35 -11.82 -17.63
CA ARG A 241 3.39 -10.36 -17.73
C ARG A 241 2.82 -9.61 -16.51
N ARG A 242 2.23 -10.32 -15.52
CA ARG A 242 1.57 -9.73 -14.33
C ARG A 242 1.70 -10.58 -13.07
N LEU A 243 2.82 -11.30 -12.89
CA LEU A 243 3.17 -11.81 -11.58
C LEU A 243 3.31 -10.60 -10.64
N THR A 244 2.53 -10.57 -9.56
CA THR A 244 2.91 -9.77 -8.39
C THR A 244 4.36 -10.10 -8.10
N GLY A 245 5.25 -9.13 -8.12
CA GLY A 245 6.66 -9.40 -7.88
C GLY A 245 6.89 -10.10 -6.54
N ILE A 246 5.97 -10.02 -5.57
CA ILE A 246 6.08 -10.65 -4.25
C ILE A 246 6.27 -12.18 -4.32
N LEU A 247 5.68 -12.88 -5.29
CA LEU A 247 5.74 -14.34 -5.41
C LEU A 247 6.41 -14.76 -6.71
N ARG A 248 7.37 -15.70 -6.63
CA ARG A 248 8.10 -16.20 -7.81
C ARG A 248 7.54 -17.50 -8.38
N ASP A 249 6.94 -18.34 -7.54
CA ASP A 249 6.57 -19.70 -7.91
C ASP A 249 5.45 -20.24 -7.01
N VAL A 250 4.65 -21.18 -7.54
CA VAL A 250 3.63 -21.92 -6.81
C VAL A 250 3.74 -23.39 -7.17
N ARG A 251 4.02 -24.24 -6.17
CA ARG A 251 4.18 -25.69 -6.36
C ARG A 251 3.09 -26.46 -5.65
N MET A 252 2.67 -27.56 -6.26
CA MET A 252 1.79 -28.53 -5.62
C MET A 252 2.63 -29.53 -4.82
N GLN A 253 2.34 -29.68 -3.52
CA GLN A 253 2.89 -30.76 -2.69
C GLN A 253 1.72 -31.58 -2.15
N GLY A 254 1.43 -32.72 -2.80
CA GLY A 254 0.22 -33.48 -2.53
C GLY A 254 -1.03 -32.71 -2.99
N SER A 255 -1.97 -32.45 -2.07
CA SER A 255 -3.17 -31.64 -2.31
C SER A 255 -3.03 -30.17 -1.90
N ASP A 256 -1.88 -29.77 -1.35
CA ASP A 256 -1.64 -28.41 -0.85
C ASP A 256 -0.78 -27.61 -1.83
N ARG A 257 -1.01 -26.30 -1.90
CA ARG A 257 -0.21 -25.37 -2.72
C ARG A 257 0.79 -24.65 -1.83
N ILE A 258 2.03 -24.57 -2.30
CA ILE A 258 3.12 -23.88 -1.63
C ILE A 258 3.53 -22.70 -2.48
N TYR A 259 3.42 -21.50 -1.92
CA TYR A 259 3.78 -20.24 -2.55
C TYR A 259 5.18 -19.85 -2.12
N TYR A 260 6.05 -19.54 -3.07
CA TYR A 260 7.42 -19.11 -2.81
C TYR A 260 7.56 -17.62 -3.04
N PHE A 261 8.15 -16.93 -2.07
CA PHE A 261 8.47 -15.51 -2.20
C PHE A 261 9.55 -15.30 -3.26
N SER A 262 9.51 -14.14 -3.91
CA SER A 262 10.59 -13.71 -4.78
C SER A 262 11.85 -13.36 -3.99
N GLU A 263 12.99 -13.43 -4.66
CA GLU A 263 14.27 -13.11 -4.00
C GLU A 263 14.35 -11.65 -3.59
N TYR A 264 13.83 -10.73 -4.39
CA TYR A 264 13.86 -9.31 -4.02
C TYR A 264 13.06 -9.09 -2.72
N MET A 265 11.92 -9.77 -2.55
CA MET A 265 11.07 -9.60 -1.37
C MET A 265 11.81 -10.05 -0.11
N LEU A 266 12.50 -11.19 -0.18
CA LEU A 266 13.29 -11.72 0.93
C LEU A 266 14.46 -10.81 1.27
N ARG A 267 15.22 -10.36 0.25
CA ARG A 267 16.36 -9.45 0.43
C ARG A 267 15.94 -8.09 0.98
N GLU A 268 14.83 -7.54 0.50
CA GLU A 268 14.35 -6.23 0.95
C GLU A 268 13.85 -6.30 2.40
N MET A 269 13.14 -7.38 2.76
CA MET A 269 12.75 -7.61 4.16
C MET A 269 13.95 -7.88 5.06
N GLU A 270 15.01 -8.50 4.55
CA GLU A 270 16.28 -8.67 5.26
C GLU A 270 16.98 -7.34 5.51
N ARG A 271 17.12 -6.51 4.48
CA ARG A 271 17.66 -5.14 4.59
C ARG A 271 16.91 -4.34 5.66
N LEU A 272 15.57 -4.38 5.65
CA LEU A 272 14.75 -3.68 6.65
C LEU A 272 14.97 -4.20 8.08
N ARG A 273 15.20 -5.51 8.25
CA ARG A 273 15.58 -6.07 9.56
C ARG A 273 16.94 -5.57 10.03
N GLU A 274 17.91 -5.48 9.13
CA GLU A 274 19.27 -5.01 9.46
C GLU A 274 19.26 -3.54 9.88
N VAL A 275 18.54 -2.68 9.13
CA VAL A 275 18.36 -1.27 9.48
C VAL A 275 17.74 -1.11 10.87
N GLU A 276 16.75 -1.93 11.22
CA GLU A 276 16.15 -1.88 12.55
C GLU A 276 17.11 -2.37 13.65
N ARG A 277 17.92 -3.41 13.39
CA ARG A 277 18.93 -3.87 14.36
C ARG A 277 19.95 -2.78 14.65
N GLU A 278 20.47 -2.11 13.63
CA GLU A 278 21.42 -0.99 13.80
C GLU A 278 20.81 0.18 14.59
N ARG A 279 19.52 0.50 14.35
CA ARG A 279 18.79 1.53 15.09
C ARG A 279 18.58 1.18 16.57
N VAL A 280 18.43 -0.10 16.90
CA VAL A 280 18.30 -0.57 18.28
C VAL A 280 19.66 -0.57 18.99
N GLU A 281 20.74 -0.94 18.30
CA GLU A 281 22.10 -0.96 18.87
C GLU A 281 22.66 0.44 19.15
N THR A 282 22.13 1.47 18.47
CA THR A 282 22.55 2.87 18.63
C THR A 282 21.72 3.68 19.64
N ARG A 283 20.73 3.06 20.30
CA ARG A 283 19.87 3.67 21.34
C ARG A 283 20.23 3.17 22.73
#